data_AF-A0A352BGT8-F1
#
_entry.id   AF-A0A352BGT8-F1
#
_cell.length_a   1.000
_cell.length_b   1.000
_cell.length_c   1.000
_cell.angle_alpha   90.00
_cell.angle_beta   90.00
_cell.angle_gamma   90.00
#
_symmetry.space_group_name_H-M   'P 1'
#
loop_
_entity.id
_entity.type
_entity.pdbx_description
1 polymer ?
#
loop_
_entity_poly.entity_id
_entity_poly.type
_entity_poly.pdbx_seq_one_letter_code
_entity_poly.pdbx_strand_id
1 'polypeptide(L)'
;YIFDFAPDRALRQIQEYSCRLDISDTNPEKKVADFIQFLPVLSYDGMTMKNISPGELLDIATSGTTATLLARRWESAMLVNVENATLERLLNNPKAMEALMSIEGFRNLNMQSDIEIIVNKSNAVKKIKKEASDEGRDLTEKEKKEISEEEKEYKSKRKQIQEKLIKFATRIPIFMYLTDFREQVLQDVITQLEPGLFKRVTGLEVNDFELLTSLGLFNAGLMNQAVFQFRRYEDSSLSYTGINKHEGEVVGGWDTTIRYEDMKKI
;
A
#
# COMPACT_ATOMS: atom_id res chain seq x y z
N TYR A 1 -29.29 -2.74 -5.11
CA TYR A 1 -27.87 -2.38 -5.25
C TYR A 1 -27.43 -2.70 -6.66
N ILE A 2 -26.89 -1.73 -7.38
CA ILE A 2 -26.27 -1.94 -8.70
C ILE A 2 -24.77 -2.03 -8.45
N PHE A 3 -24.16 -3.13 -8.89
CA PHE A 3 -22.71 -3.30 -8.84
C PHE A 3 -22.16 -2.90 -10.21
N ASP A 4 -21.38 -1.81 -10.26
CA ASP A 4 -20.65 -1.43 -11.47
C ASP A 4 -19.19 -1.88 -11.33
N PHE A 5 -18.68 -2.50 -12.39
CA PHE A 5 -17.29 -2.96 -12.50
C PHE A 5 -16.37 -1.89 -13.10
N ALA A 6 -16.93 -0.75 -13.53
CA ALA A 6 -16.26 0.45 -13.99
C ALA A 6 -16.67 1.65 -13.10
N PRO A 7 -16.20 1.72 -11.85
CA PRO A 7 -16.65 2.71 -10.87
C PRO A 7 -16.45 4.15 -11.35
N ASP A 8 -15.33 4.46 -11.99
CA ASP A 8 -15.03 5.80 -12.53
C ASP A 8 -16.10 6.28 -13.51
N ARG A 9 -16.60 5.38 -14.37
CA ARG A 9 -17.64 5.69 -15.35
C ARG A 9 -18.97 5.97 -14.66
N ALA A 10 -19.38 5.12 -13.72
CA ALA A 10 -20.61 5.29 -12.98
C ALA A 10 -20.61 6.59 -12.19
N LEU A 11 -19.50 6.91 -11.53
CA LEU A 11 -19.37 8.13 -10.72
C LEU A 11 -19.35 9.38 -11.59
N ARG A 12 -18.69 9.36 -12.76
CA ARG A 12 -18.78 10.46 -13.75
C ARG A 12 -20.21 10.67 -14.25
N GLN A 13 -20.94 9.59 -14.53
CA GLN A 13 -22.34 9.71 -14.93
C GLN A 13 -23.17 10.32 -13.80
N ILE A 14 -22.98 9.89 -12.56
CA ILE A 14 -23.66 10.46 -11.39
C ILE A 14 -23.36 11.97 -11.28
N GLN A 15 -22.10 12.37 -11.40
CA GLN A 15 -21.69 13.78 -11.41
C GLN A 15 -22.40 14.54 -12.55
N GLU A 16 -22.29 14.08 -13.80
CA GLU A 16 -22.90 14.73 -14.96
C GLU A 16 -24.42 14.87 -14.82
N TYR A 17 -25.11 13.81 -14.38
CA TYR A 17 -26.55 13.84 -14.17
C TYR A 17 -26.93 14.79 -13.03
N SER A 18 -26.24 14.75 -11.89
CA SER A 18 -26.50 15.66 -10.76
C SER A 18 -26.36 17.13 -11.16
N CYS A 19 -25.33 17.45 -11.96
CA CYS A 19 -25.08 18.81 -12.44
C CYS A 19 -26.11 19.28 -13.47
N ARG A 20 -26.73 18.36 -14.22
CA ARG A 20 -27.76 18.65 -15.23
C ARG A 20 -29.19 18.70 -14.66
N LEU A 21 -29.45 17.97 -13.57
CA LEU A 21 -30.77 17.93 -12.92
C LEU A 21 -31.11 19.24 -12.20
N ASP A 22 -30.10 19.88 -11.61
CA ASP A 22 -30.27 21.16 -10.92
C ASP A 22 -29.73 22.31 -11.79
N ILE A 23 -30.64 23.13 -12.31
CA ILE A 23 -30.37 24.28 -13.19
C ILE A 23 -29.91 25.51 -12.37
N SER A 24 -30.00 25.44 -11.03
CA SER A 24 -29.49 26.51 -10.17
C SER A 24 -27.96 26.55 -10.21
N ASP A 25 -27.38 27.75 -10.12
CA ASP A 25 -25.92 27.97 -10.15
C ASP A 25 -25.29 27.67 -8.77
N THR A 26 -25.60 26.49 -8.24
CA THR A 26 -25.10 25.99 -6.95
C THR A 26 -23.81 25.19 -7.14
N ASN A 27 -22.96 25.20 -6.11
CA ASN A 27 -21.71 24.46 -6.07
C ASN A 27 -21.92 22.97 -6.46
N PRO A 28 -21.13 22.42 -7.41
CA PRO A 28 -21.18 21.00 -7.80
C PRO A 28 -21.22 20.02 -6.64
N GLU A 29 -20.50 20.30 -5.55
CA GLU A 29 -20.49 19.44 -4.35
C GLU A 29 -21.87 19.36 -3.70
N LYS A 30 -22.62 20.46 -3.67
CA LYS A 30 -23.98 20.50 -3.13
C LYS A 30 -24.96 19.73 -4.02
N LYS A 31 -24.84 19.87 -5.35
CA LYS A 31 -25.65 19.13 -6.32
C LYS A 31 -25.45 17.62 -6.19
N VAL A 32 -24.20 17.19 -6.05
CA VAL A 32 -23.86 15.78 -5.79
C VAL A 32 -24.39 15.36 -4.42
N ALA A 33 -24.25 16.19 -3.38
CA ALA A 33 -24.73 15.88 -2.04
C ALA A 33 -26.24 15.62 -1.99
N ASP A 34 -27.01 16.47 -2.65
CA ASP A 34 -28.46 16.33 -2.72
C ASP A 34 -28.82 15.07 -3.53
N PHE A 35 -28.09 14.78 -4.61
CA PHE A 35 -28.33 13.58 -5.43
C PHE A 35 -28.03 12.27 -4.69
N ILE A 36 -26.90 12.17 -3.98
CA ILE A 36 -26.52 10.92 -3.29
C ILE A 36 -27.37 10.63 -2.05
N GLN A 37 -28.14 11.61 -1.54
CA GLN A 37 -29.17 11.35 -0.52
C GLN A 37 -30.29 10.45 -1.07
N PHE A 38 -30.61 10.58 -2.37
CA PHE A 38 -31.61 9.75 -3.04
C PHE A 38 -31.01 8.45 -3.59
N LEU A 39 -29.74 8.49 -4.00
CA LEU A 39 -29.00 7.32 -4.49
C LEU A 39 -27.67 7.15 -3.75
N PRO A 40 -27.67 6.50 -2.56
CA PRO A 40 -26.45 6.30 -1.78
C PRO A 40 -25.43 5.45 -2.55
N VAL A 41 -24.21 5.97 -2.66
CA VAL A 41 -23.08 5.26 -3.27
C VAL A 41 -22.20 4.68 -2.17
N LEU A 42 -21.98 3.36 -2.23
CA LEU A 42 -21.09 2.65 -1.32
C LEU A 42 -19.79 2.31 -2.04
N SER A 43 -18.66 2.57 -1.37
CA SER A 43 -17.33 2.10 -1.82
C SER A 43 -16.84 0.96 -0.95
N TYR A 44 -16.22 -0.02 -1.61
CA TYR A 44 -15.48 -1.10 -0.96
C TYR A 44 -13.99 -0.82 -1.11
N ASP A 45 -13.28 -0.64 -0.01
CA ASP A 45 -11.85 -0.33 0.01
C ASP A 45 -10.96 -1.58 0.19
N GLY A 46 -11.54 -2.77 0.13
CA GLY A 46 -10.86 -4.04 0.40
C GLY A 46 -10.96 -4.52 1.86
N MET A 47 -11.45 -3.67 2.77
CA MET A 47 -11.66 -4.05 4.18
C MET A 47 -13.10 -3.82 4.63
N THR A 48 -13.69 -2.66 4.28
CA THR A 48 -15.03 -2.26 4.76
C THR A 48 -15.84 -1.56 3.68
N MET A 49 -17.17 -1.68 3.76
CA MET A 49 -18.10 -0.91 2.95
C MET A 49 -18.42 0.41 3.64
N LYS A 50 -18.20 1.54 2.96
CA LYS A 50 -18.55 2.87 3.47
C LYS A 50 -19.36 3.68 2.46
N ASN A 51 -20.23 4.55 2.96
CA ASN A 51 -20.85 5.58 2.12
C ASN A 51 -19.77 6.54 1.64
N ILE A 52 -19.77 6.84 0.35
CA ILE A 52 -18.93 7.88 -0.25
C ILE A 52 -19.51 9.25 0.10
N SER A 53 -18.66 10.20 0.46
CA SER A 53 -19.06 11.61 0.61
C SER A 53 -19.17 12.32 -0.75
N PRO A 54 -19.87 13.45 -0.85
CA PRO A 54 -19.98 14.20 -2.11
C PRO A 54 -18.62 14.62 -2.68
N GLY A 55 -17.72 15.10 -1.80
CA GLY A 55 -16.35 15.43 -2.15
C GLY A 55 -15.56 14.21 -2.62
N GLU A 56 -15.65 13.07 -1.91
CA GLU A 56 -15.00 11.82 -2.35
C GLU A 56 -15.50 11.36 -3.72
N LEU A 57 -16.79 11.54 -4.02
CA LEU A 57 -17.36 11.19 -5.33
C LEU A 57 -16.76 12.07 -6.43
N LEU A 58 -16.70 13.38 -6.21
CA LEU A 58 -16.11 14.33 -7.15
C LEU A 58 -14.62 14.07 -7.36
N ASP A 59 -13.89 13.78 -6.29
CA ASP A 59 -12.47 13.43 -6.33
C ASP A 59 -12.24 12.17 -7.17
N ILE A 60 -13.03 11.12 -6.97
CA ILE A 60 -12.92 9.88 -7.76
C ILE A 60 -13.34 10.11 -9.21
N ALA A 61 -14.42 10.86 -9.47
CA ALA A 61 -14.85 11.16 -10.83
C ALA A 61 -13.80 11.97 -11.62
N THR A 62 -13.05 12.82 -10.91
CA THR A 62 -12.02 13.70 -11.50
C THR A 62 -10.67 13.00 -11.62
N SER A 63 -10.18 12.39 -10.54
CA SER A 63 -8.82 11.83 -10.41
C SER A 63 -8.75 10.31 -10.48
N GLY A 64 -9.87 9.60 -10.36
CA GLY A 64 -9.93 8.14 -10.25
C GLY A 64 -9.69 7.58 -8.84
N THR A 65 -9.37 8.43 -7.86
CA THR A 65 -9.14 8.03 -6.47
C THR A 65 -9.41 9.20 -5.52
N THR A 66 -9.13 9.06 -4.23
CA THR A 66 -9.14 10.18 -3.28
C THR A 66 -7.85 10.22 -2.48
N ALA A 67 -7.48 11.39 -1.94
CA ALA A 67 -6.34 11.51 -1.02
C ALA A 67 -6.45 10.51 0.15
N THR A 68 -7.66 10.31 0.68
CA THR A 68 -7.95 9.38 1.77
C THR A 68 -7.74 7.93 1.35
N LEU A 69 -8.20 7.54 0.15
CA LEU A 69 -8.00 6.18 -0.38
C LEU A 69 -6.53 5.91 -0.69
N LEU A 70 -5.80 6.90 -1.21
CA LEU A 70 -4.36 6.81 -1.42
C LEU A 70 -3.60 6.63 -0.11
N ALA A 71 -3.87 7.47 0.89
CA ALA A 71 -3.24 7.34 2.21
C ALA A 71 -3.47 5.94 2.80
N ARG A 72 -4.72 5.46 2.75
CA ARG A 72 -5.07 4.09 3.19
C ARG A 72 -4.36 2.99 2.39
N ARG A 73 -4.13 3.20 1.09
CA ARG A 73 -3.43 2.21 0.26
C ARG A 73 -1.97 2.05 0.69
N TRP A 74 -1.30 3.15 1.03
CA TRP A 74 0.05 3.14 1.61
C TRP A 74 0.10 2.61 3.05
N GLU A 75 -1.04 2.59 3.74
CA GLU A 75 -1.23 1.90 5.02
C GLU A 75 -1.52 0.39 4.88
N SER A 76 -1.61 -0.13 3.65
CA SER A 76 -1.95 -1.54 3.42
C SER A 76 -0.83 -2.48 3.87
N ALA A 77 -1.23 -3.43 4.71
CA ALA A 77 -0.44 -4.59 5.12
C ALA A 77 0.12 -5.41 3.95
N MET A 78 -0.48 -5.36 2.77
CA MET A 78 -0.04 -6.13 1.61
C MET A 78 1.20 -5.55 0.92
N LEU A 79 1.50 -4.26 1.12
CA LEU A 79 2.69 -3.63 0.53
C LEU A 79 4.00 -4.21 1.08
N VAL A 80 3.94 -4.80 2.27
CA VAL A 80 5.10 -5.33 2.99
C VAL A 80 4.95 -6.83 3.17
N ASN A 81 6.06 -7.56 3.06
CA ASN A 81 6.08 -9.00 3.17
C ASN A 81 6.73 -9.43 4.49
N VAL A 82 5.92 -10.02 5.37
CA VAL A 82 6.36 -10.57 6.67
C VAL A 82 6.15 -12.09 6.76
N GLU A 83 6.21 -12.77 5.61
CA GLU A 83 6.18 -14.23 5.55
C GLU A 83 7.40 -14.85 6.24
N ASN A 84 7.26 -16.10 6.70
CA ASN A 84 8.31 -16.78 7.44
C ASN A 84 9.62 -16.86 6.65
N ALA A 85 9.55 -17.17 5.35
CA ALA A 85 10.73 -17.27 4.50
C ALA A 85 11.46 -15.93 4.34
N THR A 86 10.72 -14.82 4.29
CA THR A 86 11.31 -13.47 4.22
C THR A 86 11.94 -13.08 5.55
N LEU A 87 11.27 -13.36 6.67
CA LEU A 87 11.81 -13.13 8.00
C LEU A 87 13.04 -14.00 8.30
N GLU A 88 13.07 -15.26 7.84
CA GLU A 88 14.24 -16.14 7.92
C GLU A 88 15.43 -15.59 7.12
N ARG A 89 15.19 -15.14 5.87
CA ARG A 89 16.23 -14.51 5.06
C ARG A 89 16.79 -13.25 5.70
N LEU A 90 15.93 -12.46 6.34
CA LEU A 90 16.34 -11.26 7.07
C LEU A 90 17.17 -11.62 8.32
N LEU A 91 16.74 -12.62 9.09
CA LEU A 91 17.48 -13.09 10.27
C LEU A 91 18.87 -13.63 9.92
N ASN A 92 19.00 -14.33 8.78
CA ASN A 92 20.25 -14.89 8.30
C ASN A 92 21.19 -13.85 7.66
N ASN A 93 20.80 -12.58 7.59
CA ASN A 93 21.59 -11.51 7.02
C ASN A 93 21.81 -10.38 8.04
N PRO A 94 22.98 -10.35 8.75
CA PRO A 94 23.26 -9.35 9.77
C PRO A 94 23.18 -7.92 9.27
N LYS A 95 23.62 -7.67 8.02
CA LYS A 95 23.55 -6.33 7.41
C LYS A 95 22.12 -5.89 7.17
N ALA A 96 21.24 -6.81 6.75
CA ALA A 96 19.83 -6.50 6.57
C ALA A 96 19.12 -6.22 7.90
N MET A 97 19.52 -6.91 8.97
CA MET A 97 19.01 -6.63 10.31
C MET A 97 19.45 -5.24 10.79
N GLU A 98 20.72 -4.87 10.59
CA GLU A 98 21.24 -3.54 10.91
C GLU A 98 20.53 -2.44 10.11
N ALA A 99 20.37 -2.65 8.80
CA ALA A 99 19.60 -1.77 7.91
C ALA A 99 18.17 -1.55 8.43
N LEU A 100 17.49 -2.62 8.84
CA LEU A 100 16.14 -2.53 9.37
C LEU A 100 16.08 -1.77 10.71
N MET A 101 17.08 -1.96 11.58
CA MET A 101 17.21 -1.22 12.85
C MET A 101 17.59 0.25 12.65
N SER A 102 18.21 0.61 11.53
CA SER A 102 18.56 2.02 11.21
C SER A 102 17.32 2.91 11.06
N ILE A 103 16.19 2.32 10.66
CA ILE A 103 14.91 3.00 10.50
C ILE A 103 14.41 3.45 11.88
N GLU A 104 14.06 4.73 12.00
CA GLU A 104 13.69 5.38 13.27
C GLU A 104 12.62 4.62 14.08
N GLY A 105 11.61 4.07 13.39
CA GLY A 105 10.53 3.29 14.01
C GLY A 105 10.98 1.95 14.61
N PHE A 106 12.18 1.47 14.32
CA PHE A 106 12.67 0.14 14.70
C PHE A 106 13.75 0.15 15.79
N ARG A 107 14.33 1.31 16.13
CA ARG A 107 15.42 1.45 17.11
C ARG A 107 15.07 1.05 18.55
N ASN A 108 13.80 1.08 18.93
CA ASN A 108 13.35 0.87 20.32
C ASN A 108 12.85 -0.55 20.61
N LEU A 109 13.06 -1.53 19.72
CA LEU A 109 12.54 -2.89 19.91
C LEU A 109 13.61 -3.97 19.90
N ASN A 110 13.32 -5.06 20.61
CA ASN A 110 13.96 -6.36 20.47
C ASN A 110 13.55 -7.06 19.15
N MET A 111 13.57 -6.34 18.02
CA MET A 111 12.99 -6.81 16.77
C MET A 111 13.64 -8.12 16.29
N GLN A 112 14.96 -8.24 16.47
CA GLN A 112 15.66 -9.48 16.19
C GLN A 112 15.07 -10.65 17.00
N SER A 113 14.87 -10.46 18.31
CA SER A 113 14.24 -11.47 19.17
C SER A 113 12.80 -11.76 18.74
N ASP A 114 12.03 -10.76 18.33
CA ASP A 114 10.67 -10.97 17.85
C ASP A 114 10.64 -11.80 16.55
N ILE A 115 11.56 -11.53 15.63
CA ILE A 115 11.73 -12.29 14.39
C ILE A 115 12.16 -13.72 14.70
N GLU A 116 13.13 -13.91 15.59
CA GLU A 116 13.56 -15.24 16.05
C GLU A 116 12.39 -16.02 16.66
N ILE A 117 11.60 -15.39 17.54
CA ILE A 117 10.42 -16.02 18.14
C ILE A 117 9.40 -16.41 17.06
N ILE A 118 9.14 -15.53 16.08
CA ILE A 118 8.22 -15.85 14.98
C ILE A 118 8.71 -17.05 14.19
N VAL A 119 9.99 -17.07 13.80
CA VAL A 119 10.57 -18.14 13.00
C VAL A 119 10.56 -19.46 13.77
N ASN A 120 11.01 -19.45 15.03
CA ASN A 120 11.10 -20.63 15.88
C ASN A 120 9.71 -21.23 16.15
N LYS A 121 8.73 -20.41 16.57
CA LYS A 121 7.36 -20.87 16.83
C LYS A 121 6.64 -21.30 15.56
N SER A 122 6.82 -20.58 14.45
CA SER A 122 6.24 -21.01 13.18
C SER A 122 6.79 -22.36 12.73
N ASN A 123 8.08 -22.63 12.97
CA ASN A 123 8.70 -23.90 12.62
C ASN A 123 8.30 -25.03 13.60
N ALA A 124 8.11 -24.74 14.89
CA ALA A 124 7.56 -25.67 15.87
C ALA A 124 6.14 -26.12 15.49
N VAL A 125 5.23 -25.18 15.22
CA VAL A 125 3.87 -25.46 14.75
C VAL A 125 3.87 -26.30 13.46
N LYS A 126 4.73 -25.95 12.48
CA LYS A 126 4.86 -26.73 11.23
C LYS A 126 5.34 -28.15 11.51
N LYS A 127 6.29 -28.33 12.44
CA LYS A 127 6.82 -29.64 12.81
C LYS A 127 5.75 -30.52 13.46
N ILE A 128 5.02 -30.01 14.45
CA ILE A 128 3.92 -30.74 15.11
C ILE A 128 2.84 -31.16 14.09
N LYS A 129 2.43 -30.23 13.21
CA LYS A 129 1.44 -30.53 12.15
C LYS A 129 1.95 -31.58 11.16
N LYS A 130 3.24 -31.54 10.82
CA LYS A 130 3.87 -32.50 9.92
C LYS A 130 3.98 -33.89 10.56
N GLU A 131 4.43 -33.98 11.81
CA GLU A 131 4.54 -35.25 12.54
C GLU A 131 3.17 -35.93 12.68
N ALA A 132 2.11 -35.19 13.02
CA ALA A 132 0.76 -35.74 13.05
C ALA A 132 0.29 -36.25 11.67
N SER A 133 0.61 -35.53 10.59
CA SER A 133 0.30 -35.93 9.22
C SER A 133 1.08 -37.17 8.77
N ASP A 134 2.38 -37.24 9.09
CA ASP A 134 3.26 -38.36 8.73
C ASP A 134 2.86 -39.64 9.50
N GLU A 135 2.37 -39.50 10.73
CA GLU A 135 1.85 -40.58 11.56
C GLU A 135 0.38 -40.96 11.25
N GLY A 136 -0.28 -40.21 10.36
CA GLY A 136 -1.69 -40.45 9.99
C GLY A 136 -2.67 -40.31 11.15
N ARG A 137 -2.32 -39.51 12.17
CA ARG A 137 -3.13 -39.31 13.38
C ARG A 137 -3.66 -37.89 13.48
N ASP A 138 -4.77 -37.75 14.19
CA ASP A 138 -5.27 -36.44 14.57
C ASP A 138 -4.39 -35.80 15.65
N LEU A 139 -4.39 -34.46 15.67
CA LEU A 139 -3.75 -33.67 16.72
C LEU A 139 -4.45 -33.95 18.06
N THR A 140 -3.67 -34.17 19.10
CA THR A 140 -4.16 -34.32 20.47
C THR A 140 -4.68 -32.99 21.00
N GLU A 141 -5.54 -33.02 22.01
CA GLU A 141 -6.05 -31.80 22.66
C GLU A 141 -4.93 -30.94 23.29
N LYS A 142 -3.81 -31.54 23.68
CA LYS A 142 -2.64 -30.81 24.16
C LYS A 142 -1.92 -30.10 23.02
N GLU A 143 -1.63 -30.79 21.92
CA GLU A 143 -0.99 -30.21 20.74
C GLU A 143 -1.85 -29.10 20.11
N LYS A 144 -3.18 -29.27 20.07
CA LYS A 144 -4.09 -28.21 19.59
C LYS A 144 -3.99 -26.94 20.43
N LYS A 145 -3.92 -27.08 21.76
CA LYS A 145 -3.76 -25.93 22.67
C LYS A 145 -2.41 -25.26 22.48
N GLU A 146 -1.33 -26.04 22.42
CA GLU A 146 0.03 -25.53 22.20
C GLU A 146 0.14 -24.81 20.85
N ILE A 147 -0.35 -25.42 19.77
CA ILE A 147 -0.43 -24.77 18.44
C ILE A 147 -1.22 -23.46 18.53
N SER A 148 -2.37 -23.43 19.19
CA SER A 148 -3.19 -22.22 19.30
C SER A 148 -2.46 -21.09 20.04
N GLU A 149 -1.78 -21.40 21.14
CA GLU A 149 -1.00 -20.43 21.91
C GLU A 149 0.21 -19.91 21.13
N GLU A 150 0.97 -20.80 20.49
CA GLU A 150 2.10 -20.43 19.64
C GLU A 150 1.66 -19.59 18.44
N GLU A 151 0.58 -19.99 17.76
CA GLU A 151 0.00 -19.24 16.65
C GLU A 151 -0.41 -17.84 17.05
N LYS A 152 -1.07 -17.69 18.21
CA LYS A 152 -1.49 -16.38 18.70
C LYS A 152 -0.29 -15.47 18.94
N GLU A 153 0.78 -16.01 19.52
CA GLU A 153 1.96 -15.22 19.86
C GLU A 153 2.74 -14.78 18.61
N TYR A 154 3.06 -15.70 17.70
CA TYR A 154 3.80 -15.31 16.50
C TYR A 154 2.97 -14.42 15.57
N LYS A 155 1.63 -14.60 15.50
CA LYS A 155 0.74 -13.70 14.73
C LYS A 155 0.74 -12.28 15.30
N SER A 156 0.71 -12.15 16.63
CA SER A 156 0.77 -10.85 17.31
C SER A 156 2.09 -10.12 17.01
N LYS A 157 3.23 -10.79 17.17
CA LYS A 157 4.56 -10.21 16.87
C LYS A 157 4.70 -9.86 15.39
N ARG A 158 4.23 -10.73 14.49
CA ARG A 158 4.23 -10.47 13.03
C ARG A 158 3.45 -9.21 12.69
N LYS A 159 2.29 -9.01 13.32
CA LYS A 159 1.47 -7.80 13.12
C LYS A 159 2.23 -6.55 13.56
N GLN A 160 2.93 -6.58 14.68
CA GLN A 160 3.74 -5.43 15.15
C GLN A 160 4.86 -5.08 14.15
N ILE A 161 5.55 -6.08 13.61
CA ILE A 161 6.57 -5.88 12.58
C ILE A 161 5.94 -5.27 11.32
N GLN A 162 4.80 -5.82 10.89
CA GLN A 162 4.06 -5.34 9.73
C GLN A 162 3.64 -3.87 9.87
N GLU A 163 3.06 -3.49 11.01
CA GLU A 163 2.66 -2.10 11.30
C GLU A 163 3.84 -1.13 11.21
N LYS A 164 5.04 -1.55 11.63
CA LYS A 164 6.24 -0.71 11.52
C LYS A 164 6.76 -0.59 10.10
N LEU A 165 6.72 -1.68 9.33
CA LEU A 165 7.08 -1.64 7.91
C LEU A 165 6.08 -0.79 7.12
N ILE A 166 4.80 -0.84 7.44
CA ILE A 166 3.77 0.06 6.89
C ILE A 166 4.12 1.52 7.22
N LYS A 167 4.46 1.84 8.48
CA LYS A 167 4.88 3.19 8.87
C LYS A 167 6.13 3.69 8.15
N PHE A 168 6.99 2.77 7.70
CA PHE A 168 8.08 3.10 6.80
C PHE A 168 7.54 3.38 5.39
N ALA A 169 6.68 2.53 4.85
CA ALA A 169 6.10 2.68 3.52
C ALA A 169 5.33 4.01 3.35
N THR A 170 4.69 4.53 4.40
CA THR A 170 4.03 5.85 4.36
C THR A 170 4.99 7.04 4.20
N ARG A 171 6.31 6.83 4.35
CA ARG A 171 7.33 7.85 4.04
C ARG A 171 7.64 7.94 2.55
N ILE A 172 7.30 6.91 1.77
CA ILE A 172 7.56 6.88 0.32
C ILE A 172 6.74 7.95 -0.43
N PRO A 173 5.42 8.14 -0.19
CA PRO A 173 4.66 9.26 -0.77
C PRO A 173 5.24 10.64 -0.43
N ILE A 174 5.76 10.81 0.78
CA ILE A 174 6.39 12.07 1.21
C ILE A 174 7.64 12.34 0.36
N PHE A 175 8.48 11.32 0.15
CA PHE A 175 9.62 11.41 -0.74
C PHE A 175 9.20 11.72 -2.18
N MET A 176 8.17 11.04 -2.69
CA MET A 176 7.63 11.30 -4.03
C MET A 176 7.10 12.73 -4.22
N TYR A 177 6.54 13.34 -3.17
CA TYR A 177 6.11 14.74 -3.21
C TYR A 177 7.26 15.74 -3.21
N LEU A 178 8.40 15.38 -2.62
CA LEU A 178 9.55 16.26 -2.45
C LEU A 178 10.55 16.20 -3.61
N THR A 179 10.53 15.11 -4.39
CA THR A 179 11.44 14.94 -5.53
C THR A 179 10.99 15.72 -6.75
N ASP A 180 11.94 16.28 -7.49
CA ASP A 180 11.67 16.90 -8.78
C ASP A 180 11.57 15.86 -9.93
N PHE A 181 12.03 14.62 -9.71
CA PHE A 181 12.09 13.55 -10.73
C PHE A 181 10.81 12.71 -10.78
N ARG A 182 9.67 13.38 -10.85
CA ARG A 182 8.34 12.76 -10.72
C ARG A 182 7.98 11.74 -11.79
N GLU A 183 8.59 11.80 -12.97
CA GLU A 183 8.29 10.87 -14.07
C GLU A 183 9.20 9.64 -14.11
N GLN A 184 10.33 9.64 -13.40
CA GLN A 184 11.31 8.56 -13.44
C GLN A 184 10.89 7.35 -12.61
N VAL A 185 11.50 6.18 -12.83
CA VAL A 185 11.27 5.00 -11.98
C VAL A 185 11.74 5.30 -10.57
N LEU A 186 10.91 5.02 -9.56
CA LEU A 186 11.18 5.44 -8.19
C LEU A 186 12.47 4.85 -7.63
N GLN A 187 12.77 3.58 -7.94
CA GLN A 187 14.05 2.98 -7.56
C GLN A 187 15.26 3.73 -8.14
N ASP A 188 15.20 4.20 -9.39
CA ASP A 188 16.28 4.99 -9.99
C ASP A 188 16.40 6.37 -9.32
N VAL A 189 15.27 6.98 -8.96
CA VAL A 189 15.28 8.24 -8.19
C VAL A 189 15.95 8.04 -6.84
N ILE A 190 15.61 6.96 -6.13
CA ILE A 190 16.16 6.63 -4.81
C ILE A 190 17.67 6.34 -4.91
N THR A 191 18.09 5.59 -5.92
CA THR A 191 19.45 5.03 -5.99
C THR A 191 20.45 5.95 -6.69
N GLN A 192 20.01 6.73 -7.68
CA GLN A 192 20.90 7.49 -8.56
C GLN A 192 20.68 9.00 -8.48
N LEU A 193 19.43 9.46 -8.43
CA LEU A 193 19.12 10.88 -8.60
C LEU A 193 19.10 11.65 -7.27
N GLU A 194 18.39 11.12 -6.27
CA GLU A 194 18.18 11.80 -4.98
C GLU A 194 18.39 10.90 -3.74
N PRO A 195 19.51 10.18 -3.64
CA PRO A 195 19.79 9.31 -2.49
C PRO A 195 19.84 10.07 -1.16
N GLY A 196 20.34 11.30 -1.18
CA GLY A 196 20.41 12.16 0.01
C GLY A 196 19.04 12.65 0.48
N LEU A 197 18.08 12.88 -0.42
CA LEU A 197 16.71 13.21 -0.03
C LEU A 197 16.02 11.98 0.55
N PHE A 198 16.17 10.81 -0.10
CA PHE A 198 15.60 9.56 0.38
C PHE A 198 16.06 9.25 1.80
N LYS A 199 17.36 9.30 2.07
CA LYS A 199 17.91 9.08 3.41
C LYS A 199 17.36 10.06 4.45
N ARG A 200 17.17 11.35 4.11
CA ARG A 200 16.59 12.34 5.02
C ARG A 200 15.13 12.02 5.37
N VAL A 201 14.36 11.52 4.42
CA VAL A 201 12.93 11.21 4.61
C VAL A 201 12.76 9.86 5.33
N THR A 202 13.48 8.83 4.90
CA THR A 202 13.28 7.45 5.36
C THR A 202 14.22 7.03 6.48
N GLY A 203 15.39 7.66 6.58
CA GLY A 203 16.48 7.28 7.48
C GLY A 203 17.35 6.13 6.95
N LEU A 204 17.10 5.65 5.73
CA LEU A 204 17.73 4.46 5.16
C LEU A 204 18.75 4.84 4.08
N GLU A 205 19.91 4.19 4.07
CA GLU A 205 20.90 4.31 2.99
C GLU A 205 20.44 3.58 1.73
N VAL A 206 20.98 3.95 0.57
CA VAL A 206 20.67 3.30 -0.71
C VAL A 206 20.97 1.81 -0.67
N ASN A 207 22.19 1.43 -0.24
CA ASN A 207 22.61 0.03 -0.18
C ASN A 207 21.71 -0.80 0.74
N ASP A 208 21.25 -0.19 1.84
CA ASP A 208 20.37 -0.83 2.80
C ASP A 208 18.97 -1.03 2.22
N PHE A 209 18.46 -0.02 1.50
CA PHE A 209 17.19 -0.10 0.79
C PHE A 209 17.18 -1.18 -0.28
N GLU A 210 18.21 -1.22 -1.12
CA GLU A 210 18.38 -2.26 -2.14
C GLU A 210 18.45 -3.65 -1.50
N LEU A 211 19.20 -3.77 -0.40
CA LEU A 211 19.30 -5.03 0.34
C LEU A 211 17.94 -5.48 0.86
N LEU A 212 17.19 -4.63 1.56
CA LEU A 212 15.87 -4.97 2.09
C LEU A 212 14.87 -5.31 0.97
N THR A 213 14.94 -4.60 -0.15
CA THR A 213 14.11 -4.87 -1.34
C THR A 213 14.46 -6.22 -1.97
N SER A 214 15.76 -6.55 -2.09
CA SER A 214 16.23 -7.83 -2.64
C SER A 214 15.82 -9.04 -1.79
N LEU A 215 15.67 -8.85 -0.48
CA LEU A 215 15.14 -9.86 0.43
C LEU A 215 13.62 -10.03 0.31
N GLY A 216 12.96 -9.20 -0.50
CA GLY A 216 11.53 -9.28 -0.79
C GLY A 216 10.67 -8.70 0.32
N LEU A 217 11.19 -7.77 1.13
CA LEU A 217 10.45 -7.11 2.22
C LEU A 217 9.32 -6.22 1.70
N PHE A 218 9.46 -5.68 0.48
CA PHE A 218 8.47 -4.87 -0.20
C PHE A 218 7.91 -5.61 -1.41
N ASN A 219 6.59 -5.61 -1.56
CA ASN A 219 5.95 -6.22 -2.71
C ASN A 219 5.99 -5.25 -3.90
N ALA A 220 6.98 -5.42 -4.78
CA ALA A 220 7.20 -4.52 -5.93
C ALA A 220 5.96 -4.36 -6.82
N GLY A 221 5.18 -5.42 -7.06
CA GLY A 221 3.96 -5.35 -7.85
C GLY A 221 2.89 -4.45 -7.22
N LEU A 222 2.69 -4.56 -5.91
CA LEU A 222 1.75 -3.70 -5.18
C LEU A 222 2.29 -2.27 -4.98
N MET A 223 3.61 -2.13 -4.83
CA MET A 223 4.27 -0.82 -4.79
C MET A 223 4.10 -0.08 -6.13
N ASN A 224 4.26 -0.77 -7.27
CA ASN A 224 3.99 -0.19 -8.59
C ASN A 224 2.56 0.36 -8.68
N GLN A 225 1.57 -0.45 -8.28
CA GLN A 225 0.18 0.00 -8.27
C GLN A 225 -0.04 1.24 -7.38
N ALA A 226 0.57 1.27 -6.20
CA ALA A 226 0.46 2.40 -5.29
C ALA A 226 1.12 3.67 -5.86
N VAL A 227 2.28 3.54 -6.52
CA VAL A 227 3.01 4.65 -7.17
C VAL A 227 2.20 5.20 -8.35
N PHE A 228 1.68 4.35 -9.24
CA PHE A 228 0.90 4.82 -10.40
C PHE A 228 -0.36 5.57 -9.98
N GLN A 229 -1.07 5.09 -8.96
CA GLN A 229 -2.26 5.78 -8.48
C GLN A 229 -1.95 7.10 -7.80
N PHE A 230 -0.83 7.16 -7.07
CA PHE A 230 -0.36 8.42 -6.49
C PHE A 230 -0.08 9.46 -7.59
N ARG A 231 0.64 9.07 -8.66
CA ARG A 231 0.94 9.96 -9.79
C ARG A 231 -0.31 10.38 -10.54
N ARG A 232 -1.26 9.48 -10.77
CA ARG A 232 -2.56 9.79 -11.38
C ARG A 232 -3.32 10.87 -10.60
N TYR A 233 -3.33 10.78 -9.27
CA TYR A 233 -3.94 11.78 -8.41
C TYR A 233 -3.20 13.13 -8.45
N GLU A 234 -1.87 13.11 -8.43
CA GLU A 234 -1.05 14.31 -8.54
C GLU A 234 -1.26 15.04 -9.88
N ASP A 235 -1.23 14.31 -11.00
CA ASP A 235 -1.42 14.84 -12.35
C ASP A 235 -2.81 15.50 -12.51
N SER A 236 -3.86 14.84 -12.01
CA SER A 236 -5.22 15.42 -12.03
C SER A 236 -5.31 16.74 -11.25
N SER A 237 -4.55 16.86 -10.16
CA SER A 237 -4.48 18.08 -9.34
C SER A 237 -3.75 19.22 -10.06
N LEU A 238 -2.82 18.91 -10.98
CA LEU A 238 -2.04 19.87 -11.76
C LEU A 238 -2.70 20.25 -13.11
N SER A 239 -3.65 19.45 -13.59
CA SER A 239 -4.34 19.62 -14.88
C SER A 239 -5.26 20.85 -15.00
N TYR A 240 -5.40 21.66 -13.94
CA TYR A 240 -6.24 22.85 -13.90
C TYR A 240 -5.84 23.94 -14.92
N THR A 241 -4.67 23.81 -15.55
CA THR A 241 -4.15 24.75 -16.56
C THR A 241 -4.44 24.33 -18.01
N GLY A 242 -5.03 23.15 -18.25
CA GLY A 242 -5.39 22.67 -19.59
C GLY A 242 -4.21 22.22 -20.47
N ILE A 243 -2.99 22.14 -19.91
CA ILE A 243 -1.79 21.66 -20.61
C ILE A 243 -1.47 20.24 -20.13
N ASN A 244 -1.73 19.24 -20.98
CA ASN A 244 -1.29 17.87 -20.75
C ASN A 244 0.17 17.73 -21.19
N LYS A 245 1.12 17.81 -20.25
CA LYS A 245 2.55 17.67 -20.54
C LYS A 245 2.99 16.22 -20.78
N HIS A 246 2.16 15.25 -20.41
CA HIS A 246 2.53 13.83 -20.31
C HIS A 246 1.92 12.97 -21.43
N GLU A 247 1.30 13.61 -22.43
CA GLU A 247 0.70 12.90 -23.56
C GLU A 247 1.78 12.22 -24.42
N GLY A 248 1.74 10.88 -24.47
CA GLY A 248 2.74 10.07 -25.19
C GLY A 248 4.00 9.75 -24.38
N GLU A 249 4.12 10.19 -23.14
CA GLU A 249 5.27 9.90 -22.27
C GLU A 249 5.11 8.58 -21.50
N VAL A 250 6.24 8.07 -21.00
CA VAL A 250 6.28 6.95 -20.07
C VAL A 250 6.28 7.48 -18.64
N VAL A 251 5.50 6.83 -17.79
CA VAL A 251 5.42 7.13 -16.35
C VAL A 251 6.10 6.01 -15.59
N GLY A 252 7.06 6.37 -14.75
CA GLY A 252 7.71 5.46 -13.80
C GLY A 252 6.79 4.94 -12.69
N GLY A 253 7.01 3.70 -12.30
CA GLY A 253 6.42 3.04 -11.15
C GLY A 253 7.43 2.93 -10.02
N TRP A 254 7.29 1.88 -9.22
CA TRP A 254 8.28 1.47 -8.23
C TRP A 254 9.60 1.06 -8.92
N ASP A 255 9.54 0.07 -9.80
CA ASP A 255 10.67 -0.54 -10.51
C ASP A 255 10.41 -0.77 -12.01
N THR A 256 9.27 -0.29 -12.52
CA THR A 256 8.85 -0.45 -13.93
C THR A 256 8.36 0.86 -14.51
N THR A 257 8.08 0.89 -15.81
CA THR A 257 7.45 2.02 -16.49
C THR A 257 6.20 1.56 -17.23
N ILE A 258 5.19 2.41 -17.33
CA ILE A 258 4.02 2.21 -18.19
C ILE A 258 3.81 3.43 -19.08
N ARG A 259 3.06 3.27 -20.17
CA ARG A 259 2.61 4.43 -20.97
C ARG A 259 1.57 5.21 -20.19
N TYR A 260 1.57 6.53 -20.33
CA TYR A 260 0.60 7.40 -19.69
C TYR A 260 -0.87 7.01 -19.97
N GLU A 261 -1.17 6.53 -21.19
CA GLU A 261 -2.50 6.02 -21.56
C GLU A 261 -2.93 4.78 -20.76
N ASP A 262 -1.97 3.93 -20.39
CA ASP A 262 -2.25 2.73 -19.59
C ASP A 262 -2.40 3.09 -18.11
N MET A 263 -1.66 4.10 -17.63
CA MET A 263 -1.84 4.64 -16.27
C MET A 263 -3.27 5.15 -16.05
N LYS A 264 -3.89 5.78 -17.06
CA LYS A 264 -5.28 6.25 -16.98
C LYS A 264 -6.31 5.13 -16.80
N LYS A 265 -5.93 3.87 -17.04
CA LYS A 265 -6.80 2.69 -16.89
C LYS A 265 -6.63 1.98 -15.53
N ILE A 266 -5.64 2.38 -14.72
CA ILE A 266 -5.31 1.82 -13.40
C ILE A 266 -5.97 2.63 -12.28
#